data_AF-A0A821LAR6-F1
#
_entry.id   AF-A0A821LAR6-F1
#
_cell.length_a   1.000
_cell.length_b   1.000
_cell.length_c   1.000
_cell.angle_alpha   90.00
_cell.angle_beta   90.00
_cell.angle_gamma   90.00
#
_symmetry.space_group_name_H-M   'P 1'
#
loop_
_entity.id
_entity.type
_entity.pdbx_description
1 polymer ?
#
loop_
_entity_poly.entity_id
_entity_poly.type
_entity_poly.pdbx_seq_one_letter_code
_entity_poly.pdbx_strand_id
1 'polypeptide(L)'
;MDKKLSLKELMTAYQRWVINNPSLVTDVETVATWSSYFIAGKINKSPIVSELVYALSKLLSLFNDKIINAAYGNNASQFSLQEQIKLWLTIVHYCEVFVELAVKYKCGTRGKWTAAIIIQMFKCSSALVLLYRFKDIPIQHPPIPALQRKKFTETVESEENRDASFTLKRSGRVIRRVEGAPPISLRDWQPIKVEDNSIPSAIEIRDLKHAELIHIFKPIVHLGAMKLFGTKSWKQWLIALGLDVTSFQLYNKHMNEISYEQRLEISRRKLSLVLYLLRSPMYNSYSKRVIENFLESTSNKIPAMSFICQPIIQYLNHWQDIYFYMWAM
;
A
#
# COMPACT_ATOMS: atom_id res chain seq x y z
N MET A 1 8.89 -41.23 -18.52
CA MET A 1 7.76 -40.79 -19.38
C MET A 1 7.26 -39.47 -18.80
N ASP A 2 7.89 -38.38 -19.24
CA ASP A 2 7.56 -37.04 -18.74
C ASP A 2 6.25 -36.59 -19.37
N LYS A 3 5.14 -36.78 -18.65
CA LYS A 3 3.90 -36.07 -18.96
C LYS A 3 4.22 -34.58 -18.85
N LYS A 4 4.28 -33.90 -19.99
CA LYS A 4 4.31 -32.44 -20.07
C LYS A 4 3.04 -31.94 -19.37
N LEU A 5 3.15 -31.62 -18.09
CA LEU A 5 2.09 -31.00 -17.30
C LEU A 5 1.63 -29.76 -18.06
N SER A 6 0.34 -29.70 -18.36
CA SER A 6 -0.23 -28.56 -19.06
C SER A 6 -0.14 -27.33 -18.14
N LEU A 7 0.15 -26.14 -18.69
CA LEU A 7 0.22 -24.89 -17.91
C LEU A 7 -1.05 -24.67 -17.07
N LYS A 8 -2.21 -25.13 -17.58
CA LYS A 8 -3.49 -25.09 -16.86
C LYS A 8 -3.52 -26.03 -15.64
N GLU A 9 -2.93 -27.22 -15.74
CA GLU A 9 -2.84 -28.18 -14.63
C GLU A 9 -1.92 -27.64 -13.53
N LEU A 10 -0.79 -27.03 -13.91
CA LEU A 10 0.12 -26.41 -12.95
C LEU A 10 -0.55 -25.23 -12.22
N MET A 11 -1.29 -24.39 -12.95
CA MET A 11 -2.02 -23.26 -12.35
C MET A 11 -3.12 -23.72 -11.40
N THR A 12 -3.87 -24.77 -11.74
CA THR A 12 -4.91 -25.32 -10.84
C THR A 12 -4.32 -26.01 -9.62
N ALA A 13 -3.18 -26.70 -9.76
CA ALA A 13 -2.44 -27.26 -8.63
C ALA A 13 -1.93 -26.15 -7.69
N TYR A 14 -1.39 -25.07 -8.25
CA TYR A 14 -0.95 -23.90 -7.49
C TYR A 14 -2.11 -23.25 -6.73
N GLN A 15 -3.26 -23.02 -7.40
CA GLN A 15 -4.45 -22.46 -6.75
C GLN A 15 -4.89 -23.29 -5.55
N ARG A 16 -4.96 -24.62 -5.69
CA ARG A 16 -5.30 -25.51 -4.57
C ARG A 16 -4.29 -25.42 -3.44
N TRP A 17 -2.99 -25.37 -3.76
CA TRP A 17 -1.93 -25.24 -2.76
C TRP A 17 -2.03 -23.92 -1.97
N VAL A 18 -2.28 -22.80 -2.66
CA VAL A 18 -2.46 -21.47 -2.04
C VAL A 18 -3.67 -21.45 -1.12
N ILE A 19 -4.78 -22.04 -1.53
CA ILE A 19 -6.02 -22.11 -0.74
C ILE A 19 -5.82 -22.95 0.53
N ASN A 20 -5.08 -24.06 0.42
CA ASN A 20 -4.87 -24.98 1.53
C ASN A 20 -3.84 -24.48 2.56
N ASN A 21 -2.92 -23.58 2.18
CA ASN A 21 -1.82 -23.14 3.06
C ASN A 21 -1.63 -21.61 3.06
N PRO A 22 -2.62 -20.81 3.51
CA PRO A 22 -2.54 -19.35 3.45
C PRO A 22 -1.41 -18.75 4.31
N SER A 23 -1.04 -19.40 5.42
CA SER A 23 0.08 -19.01 6.29
C SER A 23 1.42 -19.18 5.58
N LEU A 24 1.68 -20.36 5.01
CA LEU A 24 2.92 -20.65 4.26
C LEU A 24 3.10 -19.73 3.05
N VAL A 25 2.01 -19.38 2.36
CA VAL A 25 2.07 -18.43 1.23
C VAL A 25 2.56 -17.06 1.71
N THR A 26 2.12 -16.63 2.91
CA THR A 26 2.57 -15.37 3.51
C THR A 26 4.06 -15.44 3.83
N ASP A 27 4.55 -16.54 4.39
CA ASP A 27 5.98 -16.72 4.68
C ASP A 27 6.82 -16.70 3.40
N VAL A 28 6.39 -17.40 2.36
CA VAL A 28 7.06 -17.39 1.04
C VAL A 28 7.09 -15.96 0.45
N GLU A 29 6.01 -15.20 0.59
CA GLU A 29 5.97 -13.80 0.13
C GLU A 29 6.92 -12.90 0.92
N THR A 30 7.05 -13.09 2.24
CA THR A 30 8.00 -12.33 3.06
C THR A 30 9.44 -12.64 2.67
N VAL A 31 9.77 -13.92 2.48
CA VAL A 31 11.08 -14.38 2.02
C VAL A 31 11.39 -13.83 0.62
N ALA A 32 10.42 -13.85 -0.29
CA ALA A 32 10.58 -13.28 -1.62
C ALA A 32 10.83 -11.76 -1.56
N THR A 33 10.11 -11.05 -0.70
CA THR A 33 10.31 -9.61 -0.50
C THR A 33 11.71 -9.33 0.07
N TRP A 34 12.14 -10.11 1.07
CA TRP A 34 13.47 -9.96 1.67
C TRP A 34 14.58 -10.30 0.70
N SER A 35 14.36 -11.27 -0.20
CA SER A 35 15.32 -11.62 -1.25
C SER A 35 15.67 -10.44 -2.16
N SER A 36 14.69 -9.58 -2.47
CA SER A 36 14.92 -8.36 -3.25
C SER A 36 15.89 -7.41 -2.54
N TYR A 37 15.73 -7.21 -1.23
CA TYR A 37 16.63 -6.35 -0.44
C TYR A 37 18.05 -6.94 -0.34
N PHE A 38 18.18 -8.27 -0.20
CA PHE A 38 19.49 -8.93 -0.24
C PHE A 38 20.18 -8.78 -1.61
N ILE A 39 19.42 -8.90 -2.70
CA ILE A 39 19.92 -8.68 -4.06
C ILE A 39 20.40 -7.24 -4.23
N ALA A 40 19.64 -6.27 -3.70
CA ALA A 40 20.01 -4.86 -3.72
C ALA A 40 21.32 -4.57 -2.96
N GLY A 41 21.57 -5.26 -1.85
CA GLY A 41 22.75 -5.05 -0.99
C GLY A 41 24.04 -5.72 -1.50
N LYS A 42 23.95 -6.92 -2.08
CA LYS A 42 25.13 -7.71 -2.46
C LYS A 42 25.53 -7.54 -3.94
N ILE A 43 24.57 -7.30 -4.83
CA ILE A 43 24.82 -7.18 -6.28
C ILE A 43 24.67 -5.71 -6.66
N ASN A 44 25.68 -4.93 -6.26
CA ASN A 44 25.76 -3.48 -6.39
C ASN A 44 25.79 -2.94 -7.84
N LYS A 45 25.46 -3.76 -8.85
CA LYS A 45 25.63 -3.43 -10.28
C LYS A 45 24.34 -3.03 -11.01
N SER A 46 23.16 -3.39 -10.51
CA SER A 46 21.90 -3.07 -11.21
C SER A 46 20.71 -2.88 -10.26
N PRO A 47 20.43 -1.65 -9.78
CA PRO A 47 19.24 -1.36 -8.95
C PRO A 47 17.92 -1.71 -9.67
N ILE A 48 17.95 -1.81 -11.00
CA ILE A 48 16.81 -2.25 -11.81
C ILE A 48 16.36 -3.67 -11.45
N VAL A 49 17.31 -4.58 -11.19
CA VAL A 49 17.00 -6.00 -10.96
C VAL A 49 16.38 -6.21 -9.59
N SER A 50 16.91 -5.56 -8.55
CA SER A 50 16.31 -5.62 -7.22
C SER A 50 14.87 -5.08 -7.23
N GLU A 51 14.64 -3.98 -7.93
CA GLU A 51 13.31 -3.36 -8.06
C GLU A 51 12.34 -4.20 -8.88
N LEU A 52 12.84 -4.89 -9.92
CA LEU A 52 12.03 -5.86 -10.67
C LEU A 52 11.59 -7.02 -9.78
N VAL A 53 12.51 -7.59 -8.99
CA VAL A 53 12.20 -8.69 -8.07
C VAL A 53 11.21 -8.22 -6.99
N TYR A 54 11.36 -6.98 -6.49
CA TYR A 54 10.40 -6.38 -5.56
C TYR A 54 9.01 -6.24 -6.18
N ALA A 55 8.90 -5.62 -7.35
CA ALA A 55 7.65 -5.43 -8.06
C ALA A 55 6.97 -6.78 -8.37
N LEU A 56 7.74 -7.77 -8.84
CA LEU A 56 7.23 -9.11 -9.14
C LEU A 56 6.72 -9.82 -7.88
N SER A 57 7.45 -9.71 -6.75
CA SER A 57 7.01 -10.26 -5.47
C SER A 57 5.68 -9.64 -5.00
N LYS A 58 5.51 -8.32 -5.15
CA LYS A 58 4.25 -7.64 -4.81
C LYS A 58 3.10 -7.98 -5.74
N LEU A 59 3.36 -8.14 -7.03
CA LEU A 59 2.35 -8.62 -7.99
C LEU A 59 1.92 -10.06 -7.70
N LEU A 60 2.86 -10.93 -7.32
CA LEU A 60 2.55 -12.29 -6.90
C LEU A 60 1.69 -12.32 -5.63
N SER A 61 2.05 -11.51 -4.63
CA SER A 61 1.24 -11.35 -3.41
C SER A 61 -0.18 -10.88 -3.71
N LEU A 62 -0.34 -9.88 -4.61
CA LEU A 62 -1.66 -9.42 -5.07
C LEU A 62 -2.45 -10.52 -5.80
N PHE A 63 -1.77 -11.36 -6.58
CA PHE A 63 -2.39 -12.50 -7.26
C PHE A 63 -2.86 -13.57 -6.27
N ASN A 64 -2.05 -13.86 -5.24
CA ASN A 64 -2.39 -14.81 -4.18
C ASN A 64 -3.57 -14.30 -3.34
N ASP A 65 -3.58 -13.02 -2.98
CA ASP A 65 -4.70 -12.38 -2.28
C ASP A 65 -6.01 -12.53 -3.07
N LYS A 66 -5.95 -12.44 -4.40
CA LYS A 66 -7.11 -12.65 -5.27
C LYS A 66 -7.60 -14.09 -5.30
N ILE A 67 -6.69 -15.07 -5.32
CA ILE A 67 -7.05 -16.49 -5.23
C ILE A 67 -7.74 -16.77 -3.90
N ILE A 68 -7.19 -16.27 -2.81
CA ILE A 68 -7.74 -16.47 -1.45
C ILE A 68 -9.11 -15.80 -1.33
N ASN A 69 -9.25 -14.55 -1.79
CA ASN A 69 -10.54 -13.85 -1.80
C ASN A 69 -11.59 -14.56 -2.65
N ALA A 70 -11.21 -15.14 -3.79
CA ALA A 70 -12.13 -15.91 -4.62
C ALA A 70 -12.56 -17.24 -3.98
N ALA A 71 -11.72 -17.83 -3.12
CA ALA A 71 -11.99 -19.11 -2.46
C ALA A 71 -12.75 -18.97 -1.13
N TYR A 72 -12.43 -17.95 -0.32
CA TYR A 72 -12.96 -17.75 1.04
C TYR A 72 -13.90 -16.54 1.17
N GLY A 73 -13.98 -15.68 0.16
CA GLY A 73 -14.82 -14.49 0.20
C GLY A 73 -16.31 -14.85 0.15
N ASN A 74 -17.05 -14.53 1.22
CA ASN A 74 -18.53 -14.66 1.27
C ASN A 74 -19.26 -13.74 0.28
N ASN A 75 -18.55 -12.77 -0.30
CA ASN A 75 -19.07 -11.93 -1.35
C ASN A 75 -18.46 -12.42 -2.65
N ALA A 76 -19.29 -13.04 -3.50
CA ALA A 76 -19.00 -13.06 -4.93
C ALA A 76 -18.95 -11.59 -5.37
N SER A 77 -17.79 -10.96 -5.22
CA SER A 77 -17.50 -9.63 -5.72
C SER A 77 -17.62 -9.74 -7.23
N GLN A 78 -18.84 -9.48 -7.71
CA GLN A 78 -19.11 -9.17 -9.10
C GLN A 78 -18.00 -8.22 -9.52
N PHE A 79 -17.19 -8.62 -10.51
CA PHE A 79 -16.08 -7.85 -11.04
C PHE A 79 -16.58 -6.47 -11.47
N SER A 80 -16.65 -5.57 -10.50
CA SER A 80 -17.20 -4.25 -10.70
C SER A 80 -16.11 -3.42 -11.35
N LEU A 81 -16.50 -2.47 -12.19
CA LEU A 81 -15.54 -1.55 -12.80
C LEU A 81 -14.69 -0.84 -11.72
N GLN A 82 -15.23 -0.68 -10.50
CA GLN A 82 -14.52 -0.16 -9.33
C GLN A 82 -13.33 -1.04 -8.94
N GLU A 83 -13.55 -2.34 -8.78
CA GLU A 83 -12.50 -3.29 -8.41
C GLU A 83 -11.45 -3.43 -9.51
N GLN A 84 -11.87 -3.40 -10.77
CA GLN A 84 -10.94 -3.41 -11.90
C GLN A 84 -10.05 -2.16 -11.91
N ILE A 85 -10.62 -0.97 -11.69
CA ILE A 85 -9.83 0.27 -11.62
C ILE A 85 -8.88 0.24 -10.43
N LYS A 86 -9.33 -0.18 -9.24
CA LYS A 86 -8.48 -0.33 -8.04
C LYS A 86 -7.33 -1.30 -8.30
N LEU A 87 -7.59 -2.42 -8.96
CA LEU A 87 -6.59 -3.41 -9.36
C LEU A 87 -5.55 -2.77 -10.29
N TRP A 88 -5.97 -2.15 -11.39
CA TRP A 88 -5.05 -1.51 -12.32
C TRP A 88 -4.20 -0.45 -11.62
N LEU A 89 -4.80 0.34 -10.73
CA LEU A 89 -4.09 1.35 -9.97
C LEU A 89 -3.05 0.76 -9.01
N THR A 90 -3.34 -0.39 -8.37
CA THR A 90 -2.36 -1.11 -7.55
C THR A 90 -1.21 -1.70 -8.35
N ILE A 91 -1.49 -2.30 -9.52
CA ILE A 91 -0.44 -2.81 -10.41
C ILE A 91 0.49 -1.68 -10.85
N VAL A 92 -0.09 -0.54 -11.25
CA VAL A 92 0.71 0.62 -11.64
C VAL A 92 1.55 1.13 -10.47
N HIS A 93 1.02 1.15 -9.24
CA HIS A 93 1.80 1.52 -8.06
C HIS A 93 2.99 0.58 -7.80
N TYR A 94 2.82 -0.74 -7.92
CA TYR A 94 3.94 -1.66 -7.73
C TYR A 94 5.00 -1.59 -8.84
N CYS A 95 4.59 -1.25 -10.06
CA CYS A 95 5.50 -1.19 -11.20
C CYS A 95 6.17 0.19 -11.42
N GLU A 96 5.75 1.25 -10.73
CA GLU A 96 6.14 2.62 -11.07
C GLU A 96 7.65 2.87 -10.97
N VAL A 97 8.29 2.39 -9.89
CA VAL A 97 9.72 2.55 -9.65
C VAL A 97 10.53 1.77 -10.69
N PHE A 98 10.10 0.54 -10.99
CA PHE A 98 10.73 -0.28 -12.01
C PHE A 98 10.66 0.38 -13.40
N VAL A 99 9.49 0.91 -13.78
CA VAL A 99 9.31 1.61 -15.06
C VAL A 99 10.18 2.87 -15.10
N GLU A 100 10.25 3.64 -14.01
CA GLU A 100 11.10 4.82 -13.93
C GLU A 100 12.58 4.49 -14.17
N LEU A 101 13.08 3.44 -13.51
CA LEU A 101 14.46 3.00 -13.64
C LEU A 101 14.75 2.41 -15.03
N ALA A 102 13.82 1.63 -15.59
CA ALA A 102 13.94 1.07 -16.95
C ALA A 102 13.98 2.18 -18.01
N VAL A 103 13.13 3.20 -17.87
CA VAL A 103 13.11 4.33 -18.80
C VAL A 103 14.32 5.24 -18.60
N LYS A 104 14.78 5.47 -17.36
CA LYS A 104 16.03 6.20 -17.09
C LYS A 104 17.22 5.51 -17.76
N TYR A 105 17.26 4.17 -17.72
CA TYR A 105 18.31 3.37 -18.36
C TYR A 105 18.28 3.46 -19.89
N LYS A 106 17.10 3.36 -20.52
CA LYS A 106 16.97 3.32 -21.98
C LYS A 106 16.89 4.69 -22.66
N CYS A 107 16.24 5.65 -22.04
CA CYS A 107 15.85 6.94 -22.63
C CYS A 107 16.41 8.16 -21.87
N GLY A 108 17.28 7.93 -20.88
CA GLY A 108 17.91 8.99 -20.09
C GLY A 108 16.93 9.84 -19.27
N THR A 109 17.40 11.00 -18.82
CA THR A 109 16.64 11.88 -17.91
C THR A 109 15.38 12.47 -18.54
N ARG A 110 15.35 12.72 -19.85
CA ARG A 110 14.15 13.23 -20.53
C ARG A 110 13.04 12.18 -20.54
N GLY A 111 13.37 10.92 -20.84
CA GLY A 111 12.43 9.80 -20.78
C GLY A 111 11.88 9.57 -19.38
N LYS A 112 12.72 9.70 -18.35
CA LYS A 112 12.31 9.58 -16.94
C LYS A 112 11.11 10.49 -16.63
N TRP A 113 11.21 11.77 -16.99
CA TRP A 113 10.16 12.75 -16.71
C TRP A 113 8.91 12.55 -17.57
N THR A 114 9.04 12.11 -18.83
CA THR A 114 7.86 11.80 -19.65
C THR A 114 7.11 10.58 -19.11
N ALA A 115 7.81 9.53 -18.71
CA ALA A 115 7.21 8.35 -18.08
C ALA A 115 6.53 8.70 -16.75
N ALA A 116 7.16 9.53 -15.92
CA ALA A 116 6.55 10.04 -14.70
C ALA A 116 5.22 10.76 -15.00
N ILE A 117 5.23 11.73 -15.91
CA ILE A 117 4.00 12.45 -16.29
C ILE A 117 2.89 11.49 -16.77
N ILE A 118 3.21 10.51 -17.61
CA ILE A 118 2.22 9.54 -18.11
C ILE A 118 1.62 8.72 -16.96
N ILE A 119 2.44 8.19 -16.05
CA ILE A 119 1.98 7.41 -14.90
C ILE A 119 1.13 8.27 -13.96
N GLN A 120 1.59 9.48 -13.61
CA GLN A 120 0.83 10.39 -12.76
C GLN A 120 -0.51 10.80 -13.39
N MET A 121 -0.54 11.06 -14.70
CA MET A 121 -1.77 11.35 -15.44
C MET A 121 -2.73 10.17 -15.38
N PHE A 122 -2.23 8.95 -15.60
CA PHE A 122 -3.04 7.74 -15.49
C PHE A 122 -3.62 7.60 -14.08
N LYS A 123 -2.78 7.69 -13.03
CA LYS A 123 -3.23 7.60 -11.63
C LYS A 123 -4.29 8.65 -11.29
N CYS A 124 -4.06 9.90 -11.69
CA CYS A 124 -5.01 10.98 -11.46
C CYS A 124 -6.33 10.73 -12.20
N SER A 125 -6.28 10.28 -13.45
CA SER A 125 -7.50 9.98 -14.21
C SER A 125 -8.31 8.86 -13.56
N SER A 126 -7.65 7.77 -13.12
CA SER A 126 -8.30 6.67 -12.41
C SER A 126 -8.89 7.11 -11.07
N ALA A 127 -8.16 7.92 -10.30
CA ALA A 127 -8.62 8.46 -9.03
C ALA A 127 -9.83 9.40 -9.19
N LEU A 128 -9.84 10.24 -10.24
CA LEU A 128 -11.00 11.08 -10.57
C LEU A 128 -12.23 10.23 -10.93
N VAL A 129 -12.06 9.18 -11.73
CA VAL A 129 -13.15 8.26 -12.06
C VAL A 129 -13.71 7.59 -10.80
N LEU A 130 -12.84 7.18 -9.85
CA LEU A 130 -13.26 6.63 -8.57
C LEU A 130 -14.06 7.64 -7.74
N LEU A 131 -13.59 8.89 -7.65
CA LEU A 131 -14.24 9.95 -6.89
C LEU A 131 -15.61 10.33 -7.49
N TYR A 132 -15.70 10.51 -8.81
CA TYR A 132 -16.93 10.96 -9.47
C TYR A 132 -17.99 9.86 -9.57
N ARG A 133 -17.58 8.62 -9.87
CA ARG A 133 -18.53 7.53 -10.15
C ARG A 133 -18.89 6.71 -8.90
N PHE A 134 -17.92 6.48 -8.01
CA PHE A 134 -18.10 5.57 -6.87
C PHE A 134 -18.18 6.30 -5.53
N LYS A 135 -17.87 7.61 -5.47
CA LYS A 135 -17.87 8.41 -4.25
C LYS A 135 -17.04 7.79 -3.12
N ASP A 136 -16.02 7.02 -3.46
CA ASP A 136 -15.07 6.46 -2.49
C ASP A 136 -14.28 7.61 -1.87
N ILE A 137 -14.50 7.85 -0.59
CA ILE A 137 -13.75 8.84 0.21
C ILE A 137 -13.34 8.12 1.49
N PRO A 138 -12.07 8.12 1.89
CA PRO A 138 -10.84 8.51 1.17
C PRO A 138 -10.30 7.43 0.23
N ILE A 139 -9.54 7.84 -0.80
CA ILE A 139 -8.88 6.91 -1.73
C ILE A 139 -7.64 6.29 -1.08
N GLN A 140 -7.78 5.07 -0.56
CA GLN A 140 -6.70 4.32 0.06
C GLN A 140 -5.47 4.18 -0.85
N HIS A 141 -4.30 4.41 -0.28
CA HIS A 141 -3.02 4.07 -0.89
C HIS A 141 -2.43 2.90 -0.10
N PRO A 142 -2.08 1.73 -0.68
CA PRO A 142 -2.50 1.24 -1.99
C PRO A 142 -4.03 1.04 -2.09
N PRO A 143 -4.63 1.19 -3.29
CA PRO A 143 -6.09 1.08 -3.52
C PRO A 143 -6.74 -0.26 -3.15
N ILE A 144 -5.94 -1.31 -2.97
CA ILE A 144 -6.36 -2.58 -2.39
C ILE A 144 -5.48 -2.77 -1.15
N PRO A 145 -6.04 -2.74 0.07
CA PRO A 145 -5.28 -3.06 1.26
C PRO A 145 -4.81 -4.52 1.17
N ALA A 146 -3.58 -4.80 1.60
CA ALA A 146 -3.09 -6.17 1.68
C ALA A 146 -4.07 -7.00 2.52
N LEU A 147 -4.48 -8.15 1.98
CA LEU A 147 -5.48 -8.96 2.65
C LEU A 147 -4.93 -9.39 4.02
N GLN A 148 -5.64 -9.09 5.10
CA GLN A 148 -5.27 -9.57 6.43
C GLN A 148 -5.65 -11.05 6.54
N ARG A 149 -4.85 -11.92 5.90
CA ARG A 149 -5.07 -13.37 5.82
C ARG A 149 -5.25 -14.00 7.20
N LYS A 150 -4.52 -13.48 8.21
CA LYS A 150 -4.66 -13.89 9.63
C LYS A 150 -6.10 -13.78 10.16
N LYS A 151 -6.88 -12.78 9.75
CA LYS A 151 -8.29 -12.67 10.18
C LYS A 151 -9.17 -13.80 9.66
N PHE A 152 -8.82 -14.39 8.50
CA PHE A 152 -9.53 -15.53 7.92
C PHE A 152 -9.01 -16.85 8.47
N THR A 153 -7.71 -16.97 8.73
CA THR A 153 -7.10 -18.19 9.30
C THR A 153 -7.41 -18.32 10.79
N GLU A 154 -7.37 -17.23 11.56
CA GLU A 154 -7.72 -17.25 13.00
C GLU A 154 -9.21 -17.53 13.24
N THR A 155 -10.10 -17.12 12.33
CA THR A 155 -11.51 -17.56 12.39
C THR A 155 -11.60 -19.07 12.21
N VAL A 156 -10.90 -19.64 11.23
CA VAL A 156 -10.96 -21.09 10.92
C VAL A 156 -10.22 -21.95 11.96
N GLU A 157 -9.06 -21.52 12.47
CA GLU A 157 -8.33 -22.25 13.52
C GLU A 157 -9.01 -22.14 14.90
N SER A 158 -9.65 -21.01 15.20
CA SER A 158 -10.53 -20.88 16.38
C SER A 158 -11.82 -21.69 16.25
N GLU A 159 -12.21 -22.10 15.04
CA GLU A 159 -13.39 -22.93 14.77
C GLU A 159 -13.10 -24.42 15.04
N GLU A 160 -11.90 -24.91 14.74
CA GLU A 160 -11.52 -26.32 14.99
C GLU A 160 -11.14 -26.61 16.45
N ASN A 161 -10.56 -25.63 17.16
CA ASN A 161 -9.93 -25.85 18.46
C ASN A 161 -10.81 -25.46 19.67
N ARG A 162 -12.11 -25.18 19.46
CA ARG A 162 -13.06 -24.96 20.56
C ARG A 162 -13.78 -26.26 20.84
N ASP A 163 -13.54 -26.84 22.01
CA ASP A 163 -14.39 -27.88 22.59
C ASP A 163 -15.85 -27.39 22.61
N ALA A 164 -16.59 -27.69 21.55
CA ALA A 164 -17.93 -27.16 21.31
C ALA A 164 -18.93 -27.61 22.38
N SER A 165 -18.54 -28.59 23.20
CA SER A 165 -19.38 -29.15 24.23
C SER A 165 -18.61 -29.43 25.52
N PHE A 166 -19.29 -29.27 26.65
CA PHE A 166 -18.80 -29.73 27.96
C PHE A 166 -19.80 -30.69 28.57
N THR A 167 -19.31 -31.66 29.34
CA THR A 167 -20.15 -32.63 30.04
C THR A 167 -20.42 -32.16 31.46
N LEU A 168 -21.69 -32.23 31.88
CA LEU A 168 -22.07 -31.92 33.25
C LEU A 168 -21.57 -33.03 34.18
N LYS A 169 -20.71 -32.67 35.15
CA LYS A 169 -20.09 -33.63 36.09
C LYS A 169 -21.07 -34.51 36.87
N ARG A 170 -22.31 -34.03 37.10
CA ARG A 170 -23.33 -34.73 37.89
C ARG A 170 -24.33 -35.54 37.06
N SER A 171 -24.64 -35.10 35.84
CA SER A 171 -25.69 -35.73 35.01
C SER A 171 -25.14 -36.44 33.76
N GLY A 172 -23.84 -36.26 33.46
CA GLY A 172 -23.22 -36.78 32.24
C GLY A 172 -23.73 -36.14 30.94
N ARG A 173 -24.69 -35.23 31.01
CA ARG A 173 -25.30 -34.61 29.83
C ARG A 173 -24.31 -33.65 29.16
N VAL A 174 -24.11 -33.85 27.87
CA VAL A 174 -23.25 -33.01 27.01
C VAL A 174 -24.04 -31.76 26.62
N ILE A 175 -23.51 -30.58 26.93
CA ILE A 175 -24.12 -29.28 26.62
C ILE A 175 -23.16 -28.48 25.75
N ARG A 176 -23.72 -27.83 24.71
CA ARG A 176 -22.97 -26.95 23.81
C ARG A 176 -22.61 -25.64 24.52
N ARG A 177 -21.34 -25.21 24.45
CA ARG A 177 -20.92 -23.92 25.02
C ARG A 177 -21.45 -22.77 24.16
N VAL A 178 -21.76 -21.63 24.80
CA VAL A 178 -22.10 -20.37 24.11
C VAL A 178 -20.97 -19.92 23.17
N GLU A 179 -19.73 -20.22 23.54
CA GLU A 179 -18.51 -19.98 22.77
C GLU A 179 -18.38 -20.88 21.52
N GLY A 180 -19.16 -21.97 21.44
CA GLY A 180 -19.24 -22.90 20.31
C GLY A 180 -20.37 -22.57 19.33
N ALA A 181 -20.92 -21.36 19.40
CA ALA A 181 -21.86 -20.86 18.39
C ALA A 181 -21.14 -20.76 17.03
N PRO A 182 -21.81 -21.09 15.91
CA PRO A 182 -21.21 -20.97 14.59
C PRO A 182 -20.71 -19.53 14.35
N PRO A 183 -19.64 -19.37 13.56
CA PRO A 183 -19.11 -18.06 13.20
C PRO A 183 -20.20 -17.18 12.58
N ILE A 184 -20.05 -15.85 12.70
CA ILE A 184 -21.02 -14.86 12.16
C ILE A 184 -21.36 -15.13 10.67
N SER A 185 -20.45 -15.74 9.91
CA SER A 185 -20.60 -16.12 8.51
C SER A 185 -21.60 -17.25 8.25
N LEU A 186 -21.79 -18.16 9.22
CA LEU A 186 -22.70 -19.31 9.15
C LEU A 186 -23.97 -19.09 9.97
N ARG A 187 -24.19 -17.88 10.50
CA ARG A 187 -25.42 -17.52 11.20
C ARG A 187 -26.44 -17.00 10.21
N ASP A 188 -27.67 -17.49 10.35
CA ASP A 188 -28.83 -16.97 9.60
C ASP A 188 -29.13 -15.51 9.95
N TRP A 189 -28.61 -15.01 11.07
CA TRP A 189 -28.72 -13.62 11.49
C TRP A 189 -27.33 -12.99 11.65
N GLN A 190 -27.16 -11.81 11.07
CA GLN A 190 -26.03 -10.93 11.34
C GLN A 190 -26.52 -9.78 12.24
N PRO A 191 -25.73 -9.37 13.26
CA PRO A 191 -26.05 -8.14 13.97
C PRO A 191 -26.08 -7.01 12.95
N ILE A 192 -27.12 -6.16 13.04
CA ILE A 192 -27.23 -4.95 12.21
C ILE A 192 -25.95 -4.17 12.46
N LYS A 193 -25.06 -4.12 11.46
CA LYS A 193 -23.97 -3.16 11.48
C LYS A 193 -24.67 -1.82 11.44
N VAL A 194 -24.67 -1.12 12.57
CA VAL A 194 -25.01 0.28 12.59
C VAL A 194 -23.93 0.94 11.77
N GLU A 195 -24.17 1.09 10.48
CA GLU A 195 -23.50 2.12 9.72
C GLU A 195 -23.84 3.40 10.47
N ASP A 196 -22.82 4.03 11.07
CA ASP A 196 -22.91 5.40 11.58
C ASP A 196 -23.16 6.33 10.38
N ASN A 197 -24.34 6.19 9.77
CA ASN A 197 -24.87 7.08 8.77
C ASN A 197 -25.50 8.25 9.54
N SER A 198 -24.70 8.98 10.31
CA SER A 198 -24.96 10.40 10.44
C SER A 198 -24.87 10.94 9.02
N ILE A 199 -26.01 11.14 8.36
CA ILE A 199 -26.09 11.67 7.00
C ILE A 199 -25.27 12.95 7.01
N PRO A 200 -24.05 12.96 6.43
CA PRO A 200 -23.22 14.14 6.52
C PRO A 200 -23.98 15.24 5.77
N SER A 201 -24.04 16.43 6.34
CA SER A 201 -24.74 17.53 5.70
C SER A 201 -24.17 17.71 4.29
N ALA A 202 -25.00 18.09 3.31
CA ALA A 202 -24.54 18.18 1.91
C ALA A 202 -23.32 19.13 1.73
N ILE A 203 -23.10 20.02 2.70
CA ILE A 203 -21.95 20.92 2.81
C ILE A 203 -20.69 20.13 3.20
N GLU A 204 -20.75 19.27 4.22
CA GLU A 204 -19.63 18.41 4.67
C GLU A 204 -19.14 17.48 3.54
N ILE A 205 -20.05 16.90 2.76
CA ILE A 205 -19.71 16.03 1.62
C ILE A 205 -18.98 16.82 0.52
N ARG A 206 -19.35 18.09 0.30
CA ARG A 206 -18.68 18.94 -0.70
C ARG A 206 -17.27 19.29 -0.26
N ASP A 207 -17.09 19.72 0.98
CA ASP A 207 -15.78 20.09 1.51
C ASP A 207 -14.82 18.90 1.52
N LEU A 208 -15.30 17.71 1.88
CA LEU A 208 -14.51 16.48 1.85
C LEU A 208 -14.13 16.07 0.41
N LYS A 209 -15.04 16.23 -0.55
CA LYS A 209 -14.74 16.03 -1.99
C LYS A 209 -13.70 17.01 -2.51
N HIS A 210 -13.78 18.28 -2.10
CA HIS A 210 -12.78 19.28 -2.47
C HIS A 210 -11.40 18.94 -1.87
N ALA A 211 -11.37 18.47 -0.61
CA ALA A 211 -10.13 18.02 0.03
C ALA A 211 -9.48 16.86 -0.72
N GLU A 212 -10.28 15.86 -1.15
CA GLU A 212 -9.80 14.74 -1.97
C GLU A 212 -9.35 15.20 -3.35
N LEU A 213 -10.10 16.10 -4.01
CA LEU A 213 -9.72 16.64 -5.31
C LEU A 213 -8.36 17.33 -5.28
N ILE A 214 -8.11 18.17 -4.27
CA ILE A 214 -6.82 18.84 -4.08
C ILE A 214 -5.69 17.80 -3.92
N HIS A 215 -5.94 16.74 -3.16
CA HIS A 215 -4.98 15.67 -2.94
C HIS A 215 -4.68 14.88 -4.23
N ILE A 216 -5.70 14.58 -5.03
CA ILE A 216 -5.56 13.85 -6.31
C ILE A 216 -4.76 14.68 -7.33
N PHE A 217 -4.99 15.99 -7.40
CA PHE A 217 -4.34 16.86 -8.38
C PHE A 217 -2.90 17.23 -8.01
N LYS A 218 -2.54 17.18 -6.73
CA LYS A 218 -1.19 17.47 -6.21
C LYS A 218 -0.04 16.93 -7.07
N PRO A 219 0.05 15.62 -7.40
CA PRO A 219 1.18 15.11 -8.18
C PRO A 219 1.30 15.73 -9.58
N ILE A 220 0.17 16.05 -10.23
CA ILE A 220 0.18 16.73 -11.54
C ILE A 220 0.63 18.18 -11.38
N VAL A 221 0.07 18.90 -10.40
CA VAL A 221 0.43 20.29 -10.13
C VAL A 221 1.91 20.40 -9.77
N HIS A 222 2.43 19.45 -8.98
CA HIS A 222 3.84 19.39 -8.64
C HIS A 222 4.72 19.16 -9.89
N LEU A 223 4.39 18.20 -10.75
CA LEU A 223 5.13 17.97 -12.00
C LEU A 223 5.08 19.19 -12.94
N GLY A 224 3.94 19.88 -13.00
CA GLY A 224 3.78 21.15 -13.72
C GLY A 224 4.69 22.24 -13.15
N ALA A 225 4.68 22.41 -11.83
CA ALA A 225 5.56 23.36 -11.14
C ALA A 225 7.04 23.02 -11.33
N MET A 226 7.40 21.75 -11.34
CA MET A 226 8.75 21.26 -11.60
C MET A 226 9.22 21.60 -13.01
N LYS A 227 8.32 21.52 -14.01
CA LYS A 227 8.61 21.90 -15.40
C LYS A 227 8.81 23.41 -15.56
N LEU A 228 8.05 24.24 -14.83
CA LEU A 228 8.10 25.70 -14.94
C LEU A 228 9.23 26.34 -14.11
N PHE A 229 9.39 25.90 -12.87
CA PHE A 229 10.32 26.50 -11.90
C PHE A 229 11.64 25.73 -11.76
N GLY A 230 11.74 24.55 -12.36
CA GLY A 230 12.89 23.67 -12.29
C GLY A 230 12.91 22.77 -11.05
N THR A 231 13.71 21.71 -11.12
CA THR A 231 13.72 20.57 -10.17
C THR A 231 14.33 20.87 -8.81
N LYS A 232 15.01 22.02 -8.66
CA LYS A 232 15.67 22.45 -7.41
C LYS A 232 15.09 23.73 -6.81
N SER A 233 13.99 24.23 -7.36
CA SER A 233 13.39 25.46 -6.87
C SER A 233 12.57 25.22 -5.59
N TRP A 234 12.59 26.19 -4.68
CA TRP A 234 11.73 26.21 -3.49
C TRP A 234 10.25 26.42 -3.85
N LYS A 235 9.97 27.04 -5.00
CA LYS A 235 8.60 27.35 -5.44
C LYS A 235 7.77 26.07 -5.65
N GLN A 236 8.31 25.09 -6.38
CA GLN A 236 7.62 23.81 -6.60
C GLN A 236 7.38 23.00 -5.30
N TRP A 237 8.27 23.14 -4.31
CA TRP A 237 8.16 22.45 -3.03
C TRP A 237 7.11 23.10 -2.14
N LEU A 238 7.10 24.44 -2.06
CA LEU A 238 6.09 25.19 -1.33
C LEU A 238 4.69 25.03 -1.91
N ILE A 239 4.56 24.98 -3.25
CA ILE A 239 3.26 24.74 -3.91
C ILE A 239 2.71 23.37 -3.49
N ALA A 240 3.52 22.31 -3.56
CA ALA A 240 3.07 20.98 -3.19
C ALA A 240 2.76 20.84 -1.69
N LEU A 241 3.59 21.41 -0.82
CA LEU A 241 3.33 21.46 0.62
C LEU A 241 2.04 22.23 0.90
N GLY A 242 1.84 23.37 0.25
CA GLY A 242 0.63 24.19 0.38
C GLY A 242 -0.63 23.41 0.04
N LEU A 243 -0.63 22.63 -1.05
CA LEU A 243 -1.76 21.77 -1.42
C LEU A 243 -2.07 20.69 -0.38
N ASP A 244 -1.05 20.10 0.24
CA ASP A 244 -1.27 19.12 1.31
C ASP A 244 -1.83 19.79 2.58
N VAL A 245 -1.28 20.94 2.97
CA VAL A 245 -1.76 21.67 4.16
C VAL A 245 -3.21 22.12 3.98
N THR A 246 -3.58 22.63 2.80
CA THR A 246 -4.98 23.03 2.53
C THR A 246 -5.91 21.81 2.54
N SER A 247 -5.50 20.68 1.96
CA SER A 247 -6.23 19.42 2.02
C SER A 247 -6.42 18.94 3.47
N PHE A 248 -5.39 18.96 4.30
CA PHE A 248 -5.50 18.56 5.71
C PHE A 248 -6.28 19.52 6.60
N GLN A 249 -6.24 20.81 6.32
CA GLN A 249 -7.09 21.78 7.01
C GLN A 249 -8.57 21.45 6.79
N LEU A 250 -8.95 21.04 5.57
CA LEU A 250 -10.31 20.60 5.26
C LEU A 250 -10.66 19.26 5.94
N TYR A 251 -9.74 18.28 5.96
CA TYR A 251 -9.96 17.02 6.70
C TYR A 251 -10.06 17.21 8.21
N ASN A 252 -9.22 18.06 8.80
CA ASN A 252 -9.21 18.28 10.25
C ASN A 252 -10.52 18.91 10.75
N LYS A 253 -11.20 19.74 9.93
CA LYS A 253 -12.53 20.27 10.25
C LYS A 253 -13.58 19.17 10.46
N HIS A 254 -13.46 18.09 9.70
CA HIS A 254 -14.41 16.98 9.68
C HIS A 254 -13.88 15.73 10.41
N MET A 255 -12.80 15.85 11.20
CA MET A 255 -12.13 14.71 11.82
C MET A 255 -13.06 13.87 12.71
N ASN A 256 -14.02 14.52 13.36
CA ASN A 256 -14.91 13.86 14.32
C ASN A 256 -15.95 12.94 13.66
N GLU A 257 -16.37 13.25 12.43
CA GLU A 257 -17.38 12.52 11.65
C GLU A 257 -16.79 11.36 10.84
N ILE A 258 -15.45 11.33 10.72
CA ILE A 258 -14.73 10.38 9.88
C ILE A 258 -14.51 9.06 10.63
N SER A 259 -14.76 7.94 9.93
CA SER A 259 -14.61 6.56 10.44
C SER A 259 -13.15 6.23 10.79
N TYR A 260 -12.95 5.27 11.69
CA TYR A 260 -11.62 4.89 12.18
C TYR A 260 -10.63 4.51 11.06
N GLU A 261 -11.08 3.73 10.07
CA GLU A 261 -10.25 3.33 8.91
C GLU A 261 -9.80 4.53 8.07
N GLN A 262 -10.69 5.52 7.90
CA GLN A 262 -10.40 6.75 7.18
C GLN A 262 -9.43 7.64 7.97
N ARG A 263 -9.52 7.66 9.29
CA ARG A 263 -8.56 8.37 10.17
C ARG A 263 -7.16 7.76 10.08
N LEU A 264 -7.05 6.43 10.03
CA LEU A 264 -5.77 5.76 9.81
C LEU A 264 -5.15 6.21 8.49
N GLU A 265 -5.94 6.30 7.43
CA GLU A 265 -5.45 6.78 6.15
C GLU A 265 -4.97 8.24 6.21
N ILE A 266 -5.75 9.14 6.81
CA ILE A 266 -5.34 10.54 7.01
C ILE A 266 -4.05 10.61 7.84
N SER A 267 -3.90 9.77 8.85
CA SER A 267 -2.68 9.72 9.67
C SER A 267 -1.45 9.35 8.83
N ARG A 268 -1.59 8.38 7.92
CA ARG A 268 -0.53 8.02 6.96
C ARG A 268 -0.21 9.18 6.02
N ARG A 269 -1.22 9.88 5.51
CA ARG A 269 -1.02 11.07 4.67
C ARG A 269 -0.30 12.19 5.45
N LYS A 270 -0.58 12.36 6.75
CA LYS A 270 0.16 13.28 7.63
C LYS A 270 1.61 12.84 7.85
N LEU A 271 1.90 11.54 7.97
CA LEU A 271 3.29 11.05 8.03
C LEU A 271 4.04 11.35 6.72
N SER A 272 3.36 11.34 5.57
CA SER A 272 3.94 11.77 4.29
C SER A 272 4.39 13.24 4.30
N LEU A 273 3.79 14.12 5.12
CA LEU A 273 4.29 15.49 5.32
C LEU A 273 5.68 15.51 5.96
N VAL A 274 5.95 14.62 6.91
CA VAL A 274 7.28 14.55 7.54
C VAL A 274 8.34 14.18 6.49
N LEU A 275 7.98 13.33 5.52
CA LEU A 275 8.86 12.96 4.41
C LEU A 275 9.16 14.13 3.45
N TYR A 276 8.46 15.26 3.50
CA TYR A 276 8.86 16.46 2.75
C TYR A 276 10.20 17.04 3.20
N LEU A 277 10.60 16.79 4.45
CA LEU A 277 11.93 17.17 4.95
C LEU A 277 13.04 16.41 4.21
N LEU A 278 12.76 15.19 3.76
CA LEU A 278 13.65 14.41 2.91
C LEU A 278 13.52 14.78 1.44
N ARG A 279 12.58 15.62 0.99
CA ARG A 279 12.48 16.01 -0.43
C ARG A 279 13.40 17.18 -0.76
N SER A 280 14.02 17.14 -1.95
CA SER A 280 14.68 18.32 -2.53
C SER A 280 13.65 19.44 -2.78
N PRO A 281 13.95 20.72 -2.46
CA PRO A 281 15.26 21.29 -2.14
C PRO A 281 15.65 21.28 -0.66
N MET A 282 14.69 21.11 0.27
CA MET A 282 14.95 21.14 1.72
C MET A 282 16.03 20.13 2.13
N TYR A 283 15.97 18.93 1.54
CA TYR A 283 16.98 17.90 1.74
C TYR A 283 18.39 18.36 1.38
N ASN A 284 18.58 18.87 0.16
CA ASN A 284 19.91 19.25 -0.33
C ASN A 284 20.52 20.43 0.42
N SER A 285 19.69 21.34 0.94
CA SER A 285 20.17 22.54 1.63
C SER A 285 20.44 22.29 3.11
N TYR A 286 19.53 21.62 3.82
CA TYR A 286 19.55 21.52 5.28
C TYR A 286 19.55 20.06 5.76
N SER A 287 18.52 19.29 5.41
CA SER A 287 18.29 17.98 6.04
C SER A 287 19.41 16.97 5.77
N LYS A 288 20.04 17.02 4.59
CA LYS A 288 21.15 16.13 4.22
C LYS A 288 22.29 16.21 5.24
N ARG A 289 22.77 17.41 5.55
CA ARG A 289 23.88 17.62 6.51
C ARG A 289 23.50 17.17 7.91
N VAL A 290 22.27 17.44 8.33
CA VAL A 290 21.78 17.03 9.66
C VAL A 290 21.72 15.50 9.78
N ILE A 291 21.18 14.84 8.75
CA ILE A 291 21.04 13.38 8.70
C ILE A 291 22.41 12.70 8.60
N GLU A 292 23.29 13.16 7.72
CA GLU A 292 24.66 12.63 7.57
C GLU A 292 25.46 12.80 8.86
N ASN A 293 25.47 14.00 9.47
CA ASN A 293 26.19 14.22 10.73
C ASN A 293 25.62 13.37 11.87
N PHE A 294 24.31 13.16 11.93
CA PHE A 294 23.69 12.31 12.94
C PHE A 294 24.07 10.84 12.74
N LEU A 295 24.01 10.34 11.49
CA LEU A 295 24.40 8.97 11.14
C LEU A 295 25.89 8.73 11.40
N GLU A 296 26.75 9.65 11.01
CA GLU A 296 28.20 9.58 11.27
C GLU A 296 28.51 9.65 12.77
N SER A 297 27.86 10.55 13.51
CA SER A 297 28.03 10.63 14.98
C SER A 297 27.59 9.33 15.66
N THR A 298 26.50 8.72 15.21
CA THR A 298 26.00 7.45 15.75
C THR A 298 26.91 6.29 15.38
N SER A 299 27.37 6.25 14.13
CA SER A 299 28.34 5.27 13.62
C SER A 299 29.67 5.32 14.39
N ASN A 300 30.14 6.52 14.73
CA ASN A 300 31.40 6.72 15.44
C ASN A 300 31.30 6.39 16.94
N LYS A 301 30.10 6.50 17.53
CA LYS A 301 29.86 6.16 18.94
C LYS A 301 29.67 4.66 19.17
N ILE A 302 29.12 3.93 18.21
CA ILE A 302 28.80 2.50 18.36
C ILE A 302 29.38 1.73 17.17
N PRO A 303 30.45 0.93 17.35
CA PRO A 303 31.15 0.28 16.23
C PRO A 303 30.26 -0.69 15.43
N ALA A 304 29.29 -1.35 16.06
CA ALA A 304 28.31 -2.20 15.37
C ALA A 304 27.33 -1.42 14.47
N MET A 305 27.07 -0.15 14.80
CA MET A 305 26.11 0.68 14.06
C MET A 305 26.66 1.14 12.71
N SER A 306 27.98 1.16 12.55
CA SER A 306 28.65 1.49 11.28
C SER A 306 28.17 0.59 10.12
N PHE A 307 27.93 -0.70 10.39
CA PHE A 307 27.42 -1.65 9.39
C PHE A 307 26.03 -1.28 8.85
N ILE A 308 25.23 -0.54 9.62
CA ILE A 308 23.86 -0.14 9.25
C ILE A 308 23.86 1.28 8.68
N CYS A 309 24.58 2.21 9.32
CA CYS A 309 24.61 3.61 8.91
C CYS A 309 25.24 3.83 7.53
N GLN A 310 26.32 3.12 7.20
CA GLN A 310 27.03 3.30 5.93
C GLN A 310 26.17 2.94 4.70
N PRO A 311 25.49 1.78 4.65
CA PRO A 311 24.53 1.48 3.59
C PRO A 311 23.40 2.52 3.51
N ILE A 312 22.84 2.95 4.65
CA ILE A 312 21.74 3.92 4.67
C ILE A 312 22.13 5.22 3.98
N ILE A 313 23.32 5.78 4.25
CA ILE A 313 23.78 7.02 3.61
C ILE A 313 23.89 6.86 2.09
N GLN A 314 24.40 5.71 1.63
CA GLN A 314 24.53 5.41 0.20
C GLN A 314 23.14 5.27 -0.47
N TYR A 315 22.23 4.53 0.16
CA TYR A 315 20.87 4.34 -0.33
C TYR A 315 20.05 5.62 -0.31
N LEU A 316 20.25 6.51 0.66
CA LEU A 316 19.46 7.73 0.79
C LEU A 316 19.70 8.67 -0.40
N ASN A 317 20.95 8.80 -0.85
CA ASN A 317 21.27 9.53 -2.08
C ASN A 317 20.66 8.86 -3.32
N HIS A 318 20.61 7.52 -3.35
CA HIS A 318 19.94 6.78 -4.43
C HIS A 318 18.42 7.01 -4.46
N TRP A 319 17.76 7.03 -3.29
CA TRP A 319 16.32 7.26 -3.18
C TRP A 319 15.92 8.67 -3.62
N GLN A 320 16.74 9.69 -3.33
CA GLN A 320 16.52 11.05 -3.85
C GLN A 320 16.46 11.11 -5.38
N ASP A 321 17.23 10.24 -6.02
CA ASP A 321 17.41 10.22 -7.46
C ASP A 321 16.22 9.58 -8.19
N ILE A 322 15.38 8.85 -7.45
CA ILE A 322 14.16 8.19 -7.91
C ILE A 322 12.97 9.05 -7.53
N TYR A 323 12.21 9.49 -8.52
CA TYR A 323 11.09 10.40 -8.34
C TYR A 323 9.95 9.73 -7.58
N PHE A 324 9.55 8.50 -7.94
CA PHE A 324 8.40 7.87 -7.32
C PHE A 324 8.63 7.54 -5.83
N TYR A 325 9.84 7.20 -5.41
CA TYR A 325 10.12 6.98 -3.98
C TYR A 325 9.89 8.22 -3.13
N MET A 326 10.28 9.37 -3.66
CA MET A 326 10.13 10.62 -2.94
C MET A 326 8.71 11.16 -3.04
N TRP A 327 8.08 11.10 -4.22
CA TRP A 327 6.88 11.88 -4.54
C TRP A 327 5.58 11.10 -4.75
N ALA A 328 5.61 9.76 -4.82
CA ALA A 328 4.44 8.95 -5.15
C ALA A 328 3.67 8.39 -3.94
N MET A 329 3.89 8.97 -2.76
CA MET A 329 3.31 8.50 -1.50
C MET A 329 1.99 9.17 -1.15
#